data_AF-A0A0P6WMZ7-F1
#
_entry.id   AF-A0A0P6WMZ7-F1
#
_cell.length_a   1.000
_cell.length_b   1.000
_cell.length_c   1.000
_cell.angle_alpha   90.00
_cell.angle_beta   90.00
_cell.angle_gamma   90.00
#
_symmetry.space_group_name_H-M   'P 1'
#
loop_
_entity.id
_entity.type
_entity.pdbx_description
1 polymer ?
#
loop_
_entity_poly.entity_id
_entity_poly.type
_entity_poly.pdbx_seq_one_letter_code
_entity_poly.pdbx_strand_id
1 'polypeptide(L)'
;MNYLMIRQKIDQFNSNGGNSPDPSHPRILIFTEGTVLGYRHWWEFFQVKNYVPIGRCVEKILGWEKQGAQIVYLTSCRKQADVAAIRDILVGAGFPGCCLYYRGQNEEYHYIAEQIVPDVLIEDDCRSIGGRRNWTITYIQPEIKERIHSIVVPEFHGIDHLPADLSALLT
;
A
#
# COMPACT_ATOMS: atom_id res chain seq x y z
N MET A 1 -0.72 4.56 15.06
CA MET A 1 -0.99 4.47 13.61
C MET A 1 -2.22 5.28 13.22
N ASN A 2 -2.04 6.26 12.32
CA ASN A 2 -3.14 7.06 11.78
C ASN A 2 -3.70 6.45 10.49
N TYR A 3 -5.00 6.56 10.25
CA TYR A 3 -5.64 6.06 9.03
C TYR A 3 -6.90 6.85 8.63
N LEU A 4 -7.24 6.79 7.34
CA LEU A 4 -8.54 7.18 6.80
C LEU A 4 -9.26 5.96 6.20
N MET A 5 -10.59 5.92 6.30
CA MET A 5 -11.39 4.82 5.73
C MET A 5 -11.58 5.00 4.22
N ILE A 6 -11.40 3.91 3.47
CA ILE A 6 -11.74 3.80 2.04
C ILE A 6 -13.13 3.15 1.90
N ARG A 7 -13.40 2.06 2.63
CA ARG A 7 -14.71 1.36 2.66
C ARG A 7 -15.13 1.04 4.09
N GLN A 8 -16.43 1.15 4.41
CA GLN A 8 -16.97 1.06 5.78
C GLN A 8 -16.94 -0.34 6.44
N LYS A 9 -16.57 -1.42 5.75
CA LYS A 9 -16.57 -2.76 6.37
C LYS A 9 -15.36 -2.94 7.29
N ILE A 10 -15.52 -2.57 8.56
CA ILE A 10 -14.51 -2.72 9.64
C ILE A 10 -14.60 -4.09 10.31
N ASP A 11 -15.74 -4.78 10.22
CA ASP A 11 -16.06 -5.89 11.13
C ASP A 11 -15.16 -7.14 11.00
N GLN A 12 -14.37 -7.27 9.92
CA GLN A 12 -13.39 -8.35 9.75
C GLN A 12 -11.94 -7.95 10.04
N PHE A 13 -11.58 -6.66 10.00
CA PHE A 13 -10.19 -6.24 10.20
C PHE A 13 -9.79 -6.21 11.68
N ASN A 14 -10.73 -5.85 12.56
CA ASN A 14 -10.48 -5.72 14.00
C ASN A 14 -10.91 -6.95 14.83
N SER A 15 -11.71 -7.86 14.27
CA SER A 15 -12.14 -9.09 14.97
C SER A 15 -11.05 -10.16 15.03
N ASN A 16 -10.09 -10.12 14.09
CA ASN A 16 -8.84 -10.87 14.16
C ASN A 16 -7.74 -10.01 14.80
N GLY A 17 -7.96 -9.55 16.03
CA GLY A 17 -6.98 -8.82 16.86
C GLY A 17 -5.73 -9.62 17.25
N GLY A 18 -5.23 -10.49 16.36
CA GLY A 18 -3.96 -11.16 16.49
C GLY A 18 -2.91 -10.47 15.61
N ASN A 19 -1.77 -10.13 16.20
CA ASN A 19 -0.53 -9.76 15.48
C ASN A 19 0.10 -10.97 14.75
N SER A 20 -0.75 -11.92 14.34
CA SER A 20 -0.41 -13.23 13.82
C SER A 20 -0.96 -13.31 12.39
N PRO A 21 -0.17 -13.78 11.41
CA PRO A 21 -0.64 -13.92 10.04
C PRO A 21 -1.81 -14.91 10.03
N ASP A 22 -2.93 -14.56 9.41
CA ASP A 22 -4.00 -15.50 9.08
C ASP A 22 -3.75 -15.99 7.65
N PRO A 23 -3.25 -17.22 7.44
CA PRO A 23 -2.93 -17.72 6.11
C PRO A 23 -4.15 -17.78 5.17
N SER A 24 -5.36 -17.76 5.74
CA SER A 24 -6.59 -17.76 4.95
C SER A 24 -7.02 -16.37 4.48
N HIS A 25 -6.46 -15.30 5.07
CA HIS A 25 -6.75 -13.91 4.72
C HIS A 25 -5.46 -13.06 4.73
N PRO A 26 -4.52 -13.32 3.80
CA PRO A 26 -3.23 -12.65 3.79
C PRO A 26 -3.39 -11.14 3.64
N ARG A 27 -2.59 -10.38 4.36
CA ARG A 27 -2.61 -8.93 4.35
C ARG A 27 -1.60 -8.37 3.37
N ILE A 28 -2.07 -7.56 2.43
CA ILE A 28 -1.23 -6.87 1.44
C ILE A 28 -1.23 -5.38 1.78
N LEU A 29 -0.05 -4.86 2.12
CA LEU A 29 0.20 -3.44 2.30
C LEU A 29 0.79 -2.86 1.01
N ILE A 30 0.11 -1.88 0.43
CA ILE A 30 0.47 -1.29 -0.86
C ILE A 30 0.76 0.20 -0.68
N PHE A 31 1.95 0.66 -1.07
CA PHE A 31 2.24 2.08 -1.16
C PHE A 31 1.40 2.75 -2.27
N THR A 32 0.96 3.99 -2.06
CA THR A 32 0.10 4.67 -3.04
C THR A 32 0.89 5.32 -4.17
N GLU A 33 1.61 6.40 -3.85
CA GLU A 33 2.33 7.21 -4.83
C GLU A 33 3.55 6.45 -5.36
N GLY A 34 3.80 6.52 -6.68
CA GLY A 34 4.93 5.82 -7.30
C GLY A 34 4.66 4.33 -7.56
N THR A 35 3.78 3.69 -6.78
CA THR A 35 3.44 2.27 -6.94
C THR A 35 2.15 2.05 -7.71
N VAL A 36 1.01 2.58 -7.26
CA VAL A 36 -0.31 2.36 -7.88
C VAL A 36 -0.99 3.64 -8.34
N LEU A 37 -0.55 4.78 -7.81
CA LEU A 37 -0.95 6.12 -8.24
C LEU A 37 0.25 6.86 -8.82
N GLY A 38 0.04 7.55 -9.94
CA GLY A 38 1.04 8.36 -10.62
C GLY A 38 0.43 9.59 -11.25
N TYR A 39 1.26 10.44 -11.81
CA TYR A 39 0.82 11.60 -12.60
C TYR A 39 0.41 11.17 -14.02
N ARG A 40 -0.55 11.88 -14.62
CA ARG A 40 -0.89 11.67 -16.04
C ARG A 40 0.23 12.15 -16.95
N HIS A 41 0.91 13.20 -16.52
CA HIS A 41 1.99 13.83 -17.25
C HIS A 41 3.13 14.25 -16.31
N TRP A 42 4.38 14.15 -16.76
CA TRP A 42 5.56 14.42 -15.93
C TRP A 42 5.64 15.86 -15.39
N TRP A 43 4.90 16.82 -15.94
CA TRP A 43 4.84 18.18 -15.40
C TRP A 43 3.85 18.34 -14.22
N GLU A 44 3.06 17.31 -13.89
CA GLU A 44 2.07 17.34 -12.79
C GLU A 44 2.62 16.80 -11.46
N PHE A 45 3.93 16.53 -11.38
CA PHE A 45 4.64 15.83 -10.29
C PHE A 45 4.41 16.37 -8.87
N PHE A 46 3.82 17.56 -8.70
CA PHE A 46 3.58 18.19 -7.40
C PHE A 46 2.10 18.35 -7.03
N GLN A 47 1.17 17.88 -7.86
CA GLN A 47 -0.27 18.03 -7.62
C GLN A 47 -0.90 16.67 -7.30
N VAL A 48 -0.85 16.27 -6.03
CA VAL A 48 -1.44 15.02 -5.49
C VAL A 48 -2.87 14.79 -6.01
N LYS A 49 -3.68 15.86 -6.03
CA LYS A 49 -5.07 15.83 -6.52
C LYS A 49 -5.25 15.40 -7.99
N ASN A 50 -4.18 15.44 -8.79
CA ASN A 50 -4.20 15.05 -10.21
C ASN A 50 -3.71 13.63 -10.43
N TYR A 51 -3.35 12.91 -9.36
CA TYR A 51 -2.88 11.55 -9.50
C TYR A 51 -4.00 10.64 -10.01
N VAL A 52 -3.60 9.68 -10.82
CA VAL A 52 -4.49 8.68 -11.42
C VAL A 52 -3.96 7.28 -11.16
N PRO A 53 -4.82 6.25 -11.21
CA PRO A 53 -4.36 4.87 -11.21
C PRO A 53 -3.37 4.60 -12.35
N ILE A 54 -2.30 3.89 -12.04
CA ILE A 54 -1.32 3.43 -13.04
C ILE A 54 -1.81 2.09 -13.63
N GLY A 55 -1.99 2.05 -14.95
CA GLY A 55 -2.38 0.83 -15.65
C GLY A 55 -3.72 0.26 -15.18
N ARG A 56 -3.78 -1.06 -14.97
CA ARG A 56 -4.95 -1.83 -14.52
C ARG A 56 -4.81 -2.26 -13.05
N CYS A 57 -4.08 -1.48 -12.24
CA CYS A 57 -3.80 -1.83 -10.85
C CYS A 57 -5.09 -2.04 -10.02
N VAL A 58 -6.16 -1.28 -10.27
CA VAL A 58 -7.45 -1.44 -9.58
C VAL A 58 -8.01 -2.84 -9.80
N GLU A 59 -8.03 -3.33 -11.03
CA GLU A 59 -8.53 -4.66 -11.38
C GLU A 59 -7.65 -5.77 -10.81
N LYS A 60 -6.33 -5.57 -10.84
CA LYS A 60 -5.36 -6.50 -10.25
C LYS A 60 -5.61 -6.68 -8.76
N ILE A 61 -5.68 -5.59 -8.01
CA ILE A 61 -5.86 -5.62 -6.55
C ILE A 61 -7.25 -6.16 -6.21
N LEU A 62 -8.28 -5.84 -7.00
CA LEU A 62 -9.62 -6.42 -6.81
C LEU A 62 -9.60 -7.94 -7.02
N GLY A 63 -8.78 -8.43 -7.95
CA GLY A 63 -8.52 -9.85 -8.14
C GLY A 63 -7.95 -10.52 -6.90
N TRP A 64 -7.00 -9.89 -6.21
CA TRP A 64 -6.44 -10.39 -4.95
C TRP A 64 -7.45 -10.34 -3.80
N GLU A 65 -8.22 -9.25 -3.65
CA GLU A 65 -9.27 -9.14 -2.62
C GLU A 65 -10.32 -10.27 -2.79
N LYS A 66 -10.73 -10.57 -4.02
CA LYS A 66 -11.67 -11.67 -4.32
C LYS A 66 -11.11 -13.06 -3.99
N GLN A 67 -9.79 -13.20 -3.93
CA GLN A 67 -9.11 -14.43 -3.52
C GLN A 67 -8.86 -14.49 -2.00
N GLY A 68 -9.36 -13.51 -1.24
CA GLY A 68 -9.29 -13.49 0.23
C GLY A 68 -8.26 -12.52 0.81
N ALA A 69 -7.51 -11.79 -0.01
CA ALA A 69 -6.52 -10.85 0.50
C ALA A 69 -7.17 -9.66 1.23
N GLN A 70 -6.61 -9.29 2.39
CA GLN A 70 -6.93 -8.06 3.08
C GLN A 70 -6.06 -6.92 2.52
N ILE A 71 -6.68 -5.99 1.81
CA ILE A 71 -5.97 -4.89 1.16
C ILE A 71 -5.96 -3.66 2.07
N VAL A 72 -4.75 -3.14 2.32
CA VAL A 72 -4.52 -1.88 3.03
C VAL A 72 -3.49 -1.03 2.30
N TYR A 73 -3.60 0.29 2.43
CA TYR A 73 -2.73 1.24 1.71
C TYR A 73 -1.88 2.06 2.66
N LEU A 74 -0.74 2.55 2.17
CA LEU A 74 0.12 3.50 2.87
C LEU A 74 0.50 4.64 1.93
N THR A 75 0.27 5.88 2.38
CA THR A 75 0.66 7.08 1.62
C THR A 75 1.92 7.72 2.19
N SER A 76 2.72 8.30 1.29
CA SER A 76 3.85 9.15 1.64
C SER A 76 3.43 10.56 2.07
N CYS A 77 2.18 10.96 1.83
CA CYS A 77 1.63 12.25 2.22
C CYS A 77 1.54 12.39 3.74
N ARG A 78 1.89 13.59 4.24
CA ARG A 78 1.84 13.94 5.67
C ARG A 78 0.76 14.97 6.01
N LYS A 79 0.43 15.85 5.06
CA LYS A 79 -0.58 16.90 5.28
C LYS A 79 -1.96 16.27 5.17
N GLN A 80 -2.84 16.56 6.12
CA GLN A 80 -4.19 15.97 6.15
C GLN A 80 -4.97 16.20 4.84
N ALA A 81 -4.83 17.38 4.22
CA ALA A 81 -5.47 17.67 2.94
C ALA A 81 -4.97 16.76 1.81
N ASP A 82 -3.68 16.46 1.76
CA ASP A 82 -3.10 15.59 0.73
C ASP A 82 -3.46 14.12 0.99
N VAL A 83 -3.44 13.68 2.26
CA VAL A 83 -3.90 12.33 2.65
C VAL A 83 -5.38 12.14 2.31
N ALA A 84 -6.22 13.15 2.55
CA ALA A 84 -7.63 13.12 2.16
C ALA A 84 -7.79 13.05 0.63
N ALA A 85 -7.00 13.81 -0.12
CA ALA A 85 -7.00 13.76 -1.58
C ALA A 85 -6.61 12.37 -2.12
N ILE A 86 -5.59 11.72 -1.57
CA ILE A 86 -5.23 10.33 -1.93
C ILE A 86 -6.40 9.39 -1.63
N ARG A 87 -7.00 9.49 -0.45
CA ARG A 87 -8.16 8.66 -0.08
C ARG A 87 -9.33 8.88 -1.05
N ASP A 88 -9.62 10.12 -1.43
CA ASP A 88 -10.68 10.44 -2.40
C ASP A 88 -10.39 9.86 -3.80
N ILE A 89 -9.12 9.86 -4.24
CA ILE A 89 -8.70 9.20 -5.49
C ILE A 89 -8.91 7.69 -5.40
N LEU A 90 -8.49 7.05 -4.30
CA LEU A 90 -8.67 5.60 -4.11
C LEU A 90 -10.15 5.22 -4.15
N VAL A 91 -11.00 5.99 -3.46
CA VAL A 91 -12.45 5.79 -3.44
C VAL A 91 -13.06 6.05 -4.83
N GLY A 92 -12.74 7.17 -5.46
CA GLY A 92 -13.29 7.57 -6.76
C GLY A 92 -12.90 6.64 -7.90
N ALA A 93 -11.70 6.06 -7.84
CA ALA A 93 -11.23 5.07 -8.81
C ALA A 93 -11.69 3.63 -8.50
N GLY A 94 -12.37 3.40 -7.36
CA GLY A 94 -12.94 2.11 -7.01
C GLY A 94 -11.94 1.10 -6.45
N PHE A 95 -10.83 1.54 -5.86
CA PHE A 95 -9.88 0.64 -5.23
C PHE A 95 -10.57 -0.23 -4.15
N PRO A 96 -10.22 -1.54 -4.06
CA PRO A 96 -10.63 -2.44 -2.97
C PRO A 96 -9.95 -2.06 -1.64
N GLY A 97 -10.24 -2.77 -0.56
CA GLY A 97 -9.59 -2.54 0.74
C GLY A 97 -10.32 -1.58 1.68
N CYS A 98 -9.83 -1.50 2.92
CA CYS A 98 -10.54 -0.86 4.02
C CYS A 98 -9.97 0.52 4.41
N CYS A 99 -8.65 0.70 4.39
CA CYS A 99 -8.02 1.88 4.96
C CYS A 99 -6.77 2.35 4.22
N LEU A 100 -6.52 3.66 4.35
CA LEU A 100 -5.30 4.35 3.97
C LEU A 100 -4.56 4.79 5.22
N TYR A 101 -3.43 4.16 5.50
CA TYR A 101 -2.52 4.54 6.57
C TYR A 101 -1.62 5.70 6.15
N TYR A 102 -1.21 6.49 7.14
CA TYR A 102 -0.24 7.56 6.96
C TYR A 102 0.51 7.81 8.27
N ARG A 103 1.70 8.39 8.15
CA ARG A 103 2.57 8.67 9.31
C ARG A 103 2.29 10.03 9.93
N GLY A 104 2.33 10.06 11.27
CA GLY A 104 2.36 11.29 12.05
C GLY A 104 3.70 12.04 11.95
N GLN A 105 3.79 13.18 12.64
CA GLN A 105 4.90 14.13 12.54
C GLN A 105 6.28 13.56 12.93
N ASN A 106 6.32 12.45 13.69
CA ASN A 106 7.54 11.76 14.12
C ASN A 106 7.48 10.23 13.90
N GLU A 107 6.53 9.76 13.09
CA GLU A 107 6.48 8.34 12.70
C GLU A 107 7.27 8.17 11.39
N GLU A 108 7.88 7.00 11.21
CA GLU A 108 8.45 6.53 9.95
C GLU A 108 7.59 5.41 9.38
N TYR A 109 7.69 5.18 8.07
CA TYR A 109 6.84 4.18 7.40
C TYR A 109 7.03 2.76 7.96
N HIS A 110 8.27 2.41 8.37
CA HIS A 110 8.55 1.09 8.92
C HIS A 110 7.81 0.85 10.24
N TYR A 111 7.60 1.87 11.09
CA TYR A 111 6.80 1.71 12.31
C TYR A 111 5.35 1.32 12.01
N ILE A 112 4.79 1.84 10.91
CA ILE A 112 3.45 1.47 10.45
C ILE A 112 3.46 0.03 9.92
N ALA A 113 4.40 -0.31 9.05
CA ALA A 113 4.53 -1.66 8.51
C ALA A 113 4.77 -2.71 9.62
N GLU A 114 5.54 -2.37 10.65
CA GLU A 114 5.79 -3.21 11.84
C GLU A 114 4.55 -3.40 12.72
N GLN A 115 3.67 -2.39 12.80
CA GLN A 115 2.39 -2.52 13.50
C GLN A 115 1.40 -3.37 12.70
N ILE A 116 1.44 -3.27 11.37
CA ILE A 116 0.54 -4.01 10.47
C ILE A 116 0.99 -5.46 10.30
N VAL A 117 2.30 -5.70 10.25
CA VAL A 117 2.96 -6.98 9.90
C VAL A 117 2.29 -7.62 8.67
N PRO A 118 2.36 -6.98 7.49
CA PRO A 118 1.71 -7.51 6.30
C PRO A 118 2.41 -8.79 5.81
N ASP A 119 1.66 -9.72 5.23
CA ASP A 119 2.25 -10.87 4.53
C ASP A 119 3.01 -10.42 3.28
N VAL A 120 2.49 -9.39 2.58
CA VAL A 120 3.12 -8.78 1.41
C VAL A 120 3.22 -7.27 1.57
N LEU A 121 4.41 -6.71 1.38
CA LEU A 121 4.64 -5.27 1.24
C LEU A 121 5.01 -4.96 -0.22
N ILE A 122 4.16 -4.19 -0.89
CA ILE A 122 4.43 -3.70 -2.26
C ILE A 122 4.77 -2.22 -2.18
N GLU A 123 5.99 -1.86 -2.56
CA GLU A 123 6.47 -0.48 -2.64
C GLU A 123 7.23 -0.25 -3.95
N ASP A 124 7.36 1.01 -4.35
CA ASP A 124 8.18 1.34 -5.50
C ASP A 124 9.67 1.43 -5.13
N ASP A 125 10.55 1.44 -6.13
CA ASP A 125 11.98 1.46 -5.90
C ASP A 125 12.55 2.82 -5.52
N CYS A 126 11.72 3.86 -5.37
CA CYS A 126 12.10 5.20 -4.89
C CYS A 126 13.30 5.81 -5.62
N ARG A 127 13.53 5.46 -6.91
CA ARG A 127 14.73 5.87 -7.66
C ARG A 127 14.95 7.37 -7.64
N SER A 128 13.89 8.15 -7.77
CA SER A 128 13.94 9.62 -7.81
C SER A 128 14.44 10.27 -6.52
N ILE A 129 14.33 9.59 -5.36
CA ILE A 129 14.64 10.17 -4.04
C ILE A 129 15.79 9.47 -3.30
N GLY A 130 16.50 8.54 -3.94
CA GLY A 130 17.68 7.87 -3.36
C GLY A 130 17.55 6.36 -3.16
N GLY A 131 16.51 5.76 -3.74
CA GLY A 131 16.36 4.32 -3.88
C GLY A 131 16.22 3.59 -2.56
N ARG A 132 16.96 2.48 -2.40
CA ARG A 132 16.91 1.57 -1.25
C ARG A 132 16.99 2.22 0.13
N ARG A 133 17.63 3.39 0.26
CA ARG A 133 17.67 4.16 1.53
C ARG A 133 16.32 4.76 1.93
N ASN A 134 15.33 4.76 1.05
CA ASN A 134 13.98 5.24 1.31
C ASN A 134 12.94 4.13 1.34
N TRP A 135 13.31 2.88 1.07
CA TRP A 135 12.38 1.76 1.15
C TRP A 135 11.99 1.51 2.60
N THR A 136 10.71 1.25 2.82
CA THR A 136 10.15 0.88 4.11
C THR A 136 10.77 -0.41 4.61
N ILE A 137 10.87 -1.43 3.76
CA ILE A 137 11.44 -2.73 4.11
C ILE A 137 12.90 -2.66 4.59
N THR A 138 13.64 -1.60 4.22
CA THR A 138 15.04 -1.43 4.63
C THR A 138 15.16 -1.25 6.16
N TYR A 139 14.16 -0.66 6.81
CA TYR A 139 14.21 -0.27 8.22
C TYR A 139 13.34 -1.13 9.14
N ILE A 140 12.55 -2.05 8.59
CA ILE A 140 11.79 -3.00 9.39
C ILE A 140 12.75 -3.90 10.19
N GLN A 141 12.46 -4.07 11.48
CA GLN A 141 13.18 -4.96 12.40
C GLN A 141 13.38 -6.37 11.79
N PRO A 142 14.59 -6.95 11.85
CA PRO A 142 14.90 -8.21 11.17
C PRO A 142 13.89 -9.34 11.40
N GLU A 143 13.46 -9.54 12.64
CA GLU A 143 12.51 -10.57 13.07
C GLU A 143 11.10 -10.36 12.51
N ILE A 144 10.70 -9.12 12.24
CA ILE A 144 9.43 -8.80 11.59
C ILE A 144 9.59 -8.93 10.08
N LYS A 145 10.72 -8.46 9.54
CA LYS A 145 11.04 -8.48 8.12
C LYS A 145 11.04 -9.89 7.53
N GLU A 146 11.49 -10.89 8.28
CA GLU A 146 11.44 -12.31 7.89
C GLU A 146 10.02 -12.82 7.62
N ARG A 147 9.00 -12.13 8.15
CA ARG A 147 7.58 -12.48 7.97
C ARG A 147 6.91 -11.73 6.82
N ILE A 148 7.63 -10.79 6.17
CA ILE A 148 7.09 -9.93 5.13
C ILE A 148 7.73 -10.30 3.80
N HIS A 149 6.92 -10.79 2.86
CA HIS A 149 7.32 -10.89 1.46
C HIS A 149 7.33 -9.47 0.85
N SER A 150 8.51 -8.92 0.61
CA SER A 150 8.65 -7.57 0.07
C SER A 150 8.83 -7.60 -1.45
N ILE A 151 7.95 -6.88 -2.15
CA ILE A 151 7.97 -6.72 -3.60
C ILE A 151 8.27 -5.25 -3.88
N VAL A 152 9.42 -5.00 -4.51
CA VAL A 152 9.81 -3.66 -4.94
C VAL A 152 9.59 -3.56 -6.45
N VAL A 153 8.73 -2.63 -6.88
CA VAL A 153 8.42 -2.38 -8.30
C VAL A 153 9.10 -1.12 -8.82
N PRO A 154 9.35 -0.98 -10.13
CA PRO A 154 9.91 0.25 -10.67
C PRO A 154 8.98 1.45 -10.44
N GLU A 155 9.53 2.56 -9.93
CA GLU A 155 8.80 3.81 -9.68
C GLU A 155 8.00 4.28 -10.91
N PHE A 156 6.71 4.55 -10.70
CA PHE A 156 5.67 4.93 -11.67
C PHE A 156 5.31 3.90 -12.76
N HIS A 157 5.74 2.64 -12.64
CA HIS A 157 5.44 1.62 -13.65
C HIS A 157 4.20 0.76 -13.34
N GLY A 158 3.63 0.89 -12.14
CA GLY A 158 2.46 0.11 -11.75
C GLY A 158 2.80 -1.33 -11.38
N ILE A 159 1.74 -2.10 -11.12
CA ILE A 159 1.82 -3.47 -10.57
C ILE A 159 1.19 -4.54 -11.49
N ASP A 160 0.85 -4.17 -12.73
CA ASP A 160 0.12 -5.03 -13.65
C ASP A 160 0.85 -6.34 -13.97
N HIS A 161 2.18 -6.28 -13.95
CA HIS A 161 3.09 -7.40 -14.21
C HIS A 161 3.17 -8.41 -13.05
N LEU A 162 2.69 -8.07 -11.86
CA LEU A 162 2.69 -8.98 -10.72
C LEU A 162 1.69 -10.15 -10.95
N PRO A 163 1.90 -11.31 -10.31
CA PRO A 163 1.00 -12.45 -10.45
C PRO A 163 -0.47 -12.10 -10.18
N ALA A 164 -1.39 -12.65 -10.99
CA ALA A 164 -2.82 -12.50 -10.75
C ALA A 164 -3.32 -13.47 -9.65
N ASP A 165 -2.67 -14.62 -9.53
CA ASP A 165 -2.92 -15.61 -8.50
C ASP A 165 -2.32 -15.15 -7.17
N LEU A 166 -3.14 -15.17 -6.10
CA LEU A 166 -2.73 -14.70 -4.78
C LEU A 166 -1.67 -15.62 -4.15
N SER A 167 -1.76 -16.94 -4.34
CA SER A 167 -0.77 -17.86 -3.81
C SER A 167 0.61 -17.64 -4.43
N ALA A 168 0.67 -17.35 -5.72
CA ALA A 168 1.91 -16.97 -6.42
C ALA A 168 2.46 -15.60 -5.99
N LEU A 169 1.63 -14.69 -5.48
CA LEU A 169 2.08 -13.39 -4.94
C LEU A 169 2.72 -13.52 -3.55
N LEU A 170 2.36 -14.56 -2.79
CA LEU A 170 2.82 -14.78 -1.42
C LEU A 170 4.20 -15.45 -1.32
N THR A 171 4.76 -15.91 -2.44
CA THR A 171 5.99 -16.70 -2.52
C THR A 171 7.10 -15.94 -3.23
#